data_AF-A0A3A3GGJ4-F1
#
_entry.id   AF-A0A3A3GGJ4-F1
#
_cell.length_a   1.000
_cell.length_b   1.000
_cell.length_c   1.000
_cell.angle_alpha   90.00
_cell.angle_beta   90.00
_cell.angle_gamma   90.00
#
_symmetry.space_group_name_H-M   'P 1'
#
loop_
_entity.id
_entity.type
_entity.pdbx_description
1 polymer ?
#
loop_
_entity_poly.entity_id
_entity_poly.type
_entity_poly.pdbx_seq_one_letter_code
_entity_poly.pdbx_strand_id
1 'polypeptide(L)'
;MEISQIEALLIIISFLTLYTLIVVLGIHFIFRKNILLRNYVYLGLLAIGLIVSYYSTIFKDRSNWIQSLLFTIIFIGLVRQQLIYRKKNKMNK
;
A
#
# COMPACT_ATOMS: atom_id res chain seq x y z
N MET A 1 1.19 6.30 -36.06
CA MET A 1 1.95 5.10 -35.63
C MET A 1 1.19 4.55 -34.45
N GLU A 2 0.55 3.39 -34.59
CA GLU A 2 -0.17 2.78 -33.47
C GLU A 2 0.84 2.24 -32.47
N ILE A 3 0.68 2.61 -31.20
CA ILE A 3 1.53 2.15 -30.11
C ILE A 3 1.19 0.68 -29.86
N SER A 4 2.22 -0.18 -29.79
CA SER A 4 2.02 -1.58 -29.45
C SER A 4 1.38 -1.71 -28.07
N GLN A 5 0.48 -2.68 -27.87
CA GLN A 5 -0.17 -2.92 -26.56
C GLN A 5 0.85 -3.11 -25.42
N ILE A 6 2.02 -3.68 -25.74
CA ILE A 6 3.12 -3.87 -24.78
C ILE A 6 3.77 -2.54 -24.41
N GLU A 7 3.99 -1.67 -25.39
CA GLU A 7 4.54 -0.33 -25.17
C GLU A 7 3.58 0.52 -24.34
N ALA A 8 2.27 0.46 -24.65
CA ALA A 8 1.25 1.14 -23.87
C ALA A 8 1.23 0.66 -22.41
N LEU A 9 1.33 -0.65 -22.17
CA LEU A 9 1.41 -1.23 -20.83
C LEU A 9 2.66 -0.73 -20.08
N LEU A 10 3.83 -0.77 -20.71
CA LEU A 10 5.08 -0.30 -20.11
C LEU A 10 5.04 1.18 -19.76
N ILE A 11 4.44 2.00 -20.62
CA ILE A 11 4.24 3.43 -20.38
C ILE A 11 3.35 3.62 -19.15
N ILE A 12 2.21 2.92 -19.07
CA ILE A 12 1.29 3.01 -17.93
C ILE A 12 1.98 2.60 -16.63
N ILE A 13 2.69 1.48 -16.61
CA ILE A 13 3.42 1.00 -15.42
C ILE A 13 4.51 2.00 -15.02
N SER A 14 5.23 2.57 -15.99
CA SER A 14 6.29 3.55 -15.73
C SER A 14 5.72 4.81 -15.06
N PHE A 15 4.63 5.37 -15.59
CA PHE A 15 3.97 6.52 -14.97
C PHE A 15 3.39 6.20 -13.60
N LEU A 16 2.75 5.04 -13.44
CA LEU A 16 2.21 4.61 -12.14
C LEU A 16 3.32 4.49 -11.09
N THR A 17 4.48 3.94 -11.47
CA THR A 17 5.65 3.82 -10.61
C THR A 17 6.19 5.19 -10.23
N LEU A 18 6.27 6.12 -11.19
CA LEU A 18 6.70 7.49 -10.95
C LEU A 18 5.77 8.22 -9.97
N TYR A 19 4.45 8.16 -10.16
CA TYR A 19 3.48 8.77 -9.25
C TYR A 19 3.58 8.18 -7.85
N THR A 20 3.74 6.86 -7.74
CA THR A 20 3.94 6.18 -6.46
C THR A 20 5.20 6.69 -5.76
N LEU A 21 6.31 6.83 -6.49
CA LEU A 21 7.57 7.34 -5.96
C LEU A 21 7.43 8.77 -5.41
N ILE A 22 6.78 9.66 -6.18
CA ILE A 22 6.56 11.05 -5.77
C ILE A 22 5.74 11.12 -4.47
N VAL A 23 4.65 10.35 -4.39
CA VAL A 23 3.81 10.28 -3.19
C VAL A 23 4.61 9.74 -2.00
N VAL A 24 5.38 8.68 -2.20
CA VAL A 24 6.20 8.07 -1.14
C VAL A 24 7.22 9.05 -0.60
N LEU A 25 7.94 9.75 -1.48
CA LEU A 25 8.92 10.76 -1.09
C LEU A 25 8.26 11.95 -0.40
N GLY A 26 7.10 12.42 -0.90
CA GLY A 26 6.34 13.50 -0.28
C GLY A 26 5.98 13.19 1.18
N ILE A 27 5.41 12.02 1.43
CA ILE A 27 5.08 11.54 2.79
C ILE A 27 6.35 11.40 3.64
N HIS A 28 7.44 10.92 3.04
CA HIS A 28 8.71 10.75 3.74
C HIS A 28 9.21 12.09 4.30
N PHE A 29 9.19 13.13 3.47
CA PHE A 29 9.65 14.47 3.84
C PHE A 29 8.70 15.16 4.82
N ILE A 30 7.38 15.09 4.61
CA ILE A 30 6.37 15.70 5.49
C ILE A 30 6.49 15.13 6.91
N PHE A 31 6.58 13.80 7.04
CA PHE A 31 6.63 13.13 8.33
C PHE A 31 8.04 12.74 8.78
N ARG A 32 9.08 13.42 8.26
CA ARG A 32 10.50 13.06 8.52
C ARG A 32 10.85 12.95 10.00
N LYS A 33 10.22 13.77 10.85
CA LYS A 33 10.47 13.83 12.31
C LYS A 33 9.65 12.81 13.10
N ASN A 34 8.57 12.25 12.53
CA ASN A 34 7.65 11.36 13.23
C ASN A 34 7.49 10.04 12.46
N ILE A 35 8.43 9.13 12.67
CA ILE A 35 8.49 7.83 11.99
C ILE A 35 7.24 6.97 12.22
N LEU A 36 6.59 7.10 13.38
CA LEU A 36 5.36 6.38 13.68
C LEU A 36 4.21 6.87 12.80
N LEU A 37 3.99 8.18 12.77
CA LEU A 37 2.95 8.78 11.94
C LEU A 37 3.19 8.50 10.46
N ARG A 38 4.44 8.62 10.01
CA ARG A 38 4.86 8.30 8.64
C ARG A 38 4.45 6.87 8.24
N ASN A 39 4.79 5.89 9.06
CA ASN A 39 4.45 4.49 8.77
C ASN A 39 2.93 4.24 8.81
N TYR A 40 2.17 4.89 9.69
CA TYR A 40 0.71 4.78 9.69
C TYR A 40 0.09 5.36 8.41
N VAL A 41 0.62 6.48 7.92
CA VAL A 41 0.18 7.08 6.66
C VAL A 41 0.47 6.15 5.48
N TYR A 42 1.66 5.55 5.42
CA TYR A 42 1.97 4.54 4.40
C TYR A 42 1.06 3.33 4.48
N LEU A 43 0.81 2.81 5.68
CA LEU A 43 -0.07 1.66 5.90
C LEU A 43 -1.50 1.95 5.44
N GLY A 44 -2.01 3.15 5.75
CA GLY A 44 -3.34 3.60 5.35
C GLY A 44 -3.49 3.74 3.84
N LEU A 45 -2.48 4.33 3.17
CA LEU A 45 -2.49 4.44 1.71
C LEU A 45 -2.39 3.08 1.03
N LEU A 46 -1.57 2.17 1.55
CA LEU A 46 -1.51 0.79 1.09
C LEU A 46 -2.87 0.10 1.23
N ALA A 47 -3.55 0.28 2.36
CA ALA A 47 -4.89 -0.26 2.61
C ALA A 47 -5.89 0.21 1.55
N ILE A 48 -5.95 1.52 1.33
CA ILE A 48 -6.86 2.13 0.35
C ILE A 48 -6.53 1.64 -1.05
N GLY A 49 -5.25 1.61 -1.43
CA GLY A 49 -4.80 1.13 -2.73
C GLY A 49 -5.18 -0.34 -2.98
N LEU A 50 -5.03 -1.20 -1.98
CA LEU A 50 -5.44 -2.61 -2.06
C LEU A 50 -6.96 -2.76 -2.13
N ILE A 51 -7.70 -2.04 -1.29
CA ILE A 51 -9.18 -2.08 -1.28
C ILE A 51 -9.72 -1.63 -2.63
N VAL A 52 -9.21 -0.55 -3.22
CA VAL A 52 -9.68 -0.04 -4.52
C VAL A 52 -9.29 -1.00 -5.65
N SER A 53 -8.03 -1.44 -5.69
CA SER A 53 -7.52 -2.32 -6.76
C SER A 53 -8.18 -3.69 -6.77
N TYR A 54 -8.50 -4.22 -5.59
CA TYR A 54 -9.07 -5.56 -5.43
C TYR A 54 -10.53 -5.52 -4.95
N TYR A 55 -11.23 -4.39 -5.10
CA TYR A 55 -12.61 -4.24 -4.60
C TYR A 55 -13.54 -5.32 -5.15
N SER A 56 -13.50 -5.55 -6.46
CA SER A 56 -14.30 -6.59 -7.12
C SER A 56 -13.94 -7.98 -6.61
N THR A 57 -12.64 -8.28 -6.52
CA THR A 57 -12.11 -9.56 -6.05
C THR A 57 -12.44 -9.83 -4.58
N ILE A 58 -12.42 -8.81 -3.73
CA ILE A 58 -12.64 -8.93 -2.28
C ILE A 58 -14.13 -8.97 -1.94
N PHE A 59 -14.95 -8.12 -2.59
CA PHE A 59 -16.34 -7.89 -2.17
C PHE A 59 -17.39 -8.35 -3.18
N LYS A 60 -17.06 -8.51 -4.47
CA LYS A 60 -18.04 -8.78 -5.53
C LYS A 60 -18.06 -10.25 -5.94
N ASP A 61 -16.89 -10.89 -6.05
CA ASP A 61 -16.77 -12.29 -6.47
C ASP A 61 -16.53 -13.25 -5.30
N ARG A 62 -17.58 -14.00 -4.90
CA ARG A 62 -17.48 -15.03 -3.85
C ARG A 62 -16.51 -16.16 -4.18
N SER A 63 -16.17 -16.39 -5.44
CA SER A 63 -15.19 -17.40 -5.86
C SER A 63 -13.77 -17.06 -5.40
N ASN A 64 -13.46 -15.80 -5.15
CA ASN A 64 -12.12 -15.31 -4.81
C ASN A 64 -11.90 -15.17 -3.29
N TRP A 65 -12.70 -15.87 -2.48
CA TRP A 65 -12.64 -15.81 -1.02
C TRP A 65 -11.27 -16.12 -0.44
N ILE A 66 -10.48 -17.00 -1.09
CA ILE A 66 -9.10 -17.33 -0.68
C ILE A 66 -8.18 -16.11 -0.80
N GLN A 67 -8.27 -15.36 -1.90
CA GLN A 67 -7.47 -14.15 -2.09
C GLN A 67 -7.86 -13.07 -1.08
N SER A 68 -9.17 -12.90 -0.84
CA SER A 68 -9.70 -11.99 0.18
C SER A 68 -9.20 -12.35 1.59
N LEU A 69 -9.18 -13.64 1.94
CA LEU A 69 -8.64 -14.13 3.21
C LEU A 69 -7.13 -13.85 3.34
N LEU A 70 -6.35 -14.13 2.29
CA LEU A 70 -4.91 -13.87 2.28
C LEU A 70 -4.59 -12.38 2.44
N PHE A 71 -5.30 -11.50 1.74
CA PHE A 71 -5.14 -10.05 1.90
C PHE A 71 -5.46 -9.60 3.34
N THR A 72 -6.50 -10.17 3.94
CA THR A 72 -6.88 -9.87 5.32
C THR A 72 -5.78 -10.28 6.31
N ILE A 73 -5.20 -11.48 6.15
CA ILE A 73 -4.11 -11.99 6.99
C ILE A 73 -2.87 -11.09 6.87
N ILE A 74 -2.48 -10.72 5.65
CA ILE A 74 -1.35 -9.83 5.39
C ILE A 74 -1.59 -8.47 6.06
N PHE A 75 -2.80 -7.92 5.93
CA PHE A 75 -3.14 -6.63 6.51
C PHE A 75 -3.07 -6.65 8.04
N ILE A 76 -3.60 -7.69 8.68
CA ILE A 76 -3.48 -7.91 10.12
C ILE A 76 -2.01 -8.00 10.55
N GLY A 77 -1.19 -8.74 9.79
CA GLY A 77 0.24 -8.87 10.03
C GLY A 77 0.97 -7.52 10.01
N LEU A 78 0.70 -6.70 8.99
CA LEU A 78 1.27 -5.37 8.84
C LEU A 78 0.84 -4.41 9.97
N VAL A 79 -0.44 -4.43 10.35
CA VAL A 79 -0.95 -3.65 11.50
C VAL A 79 -0.28 -4.10 12.80
N ARG A 80 -0.13 -5.41 13.02
CA ARG A 80 0.51 -5.96 14.22
C ARG A 80 1.98 -5.56 14.30
N GLN A 81 2.72 -5.64 13.19
CA GLN A 81 4.12 -5.19 13.13
C GLN A 81 4.25 -3.72 13.51
N GLN A 82 3.32 -2.89 13.04
CA GLN A 82 3.27 -1.46 13.34
C GLN A 82 2.95 -1.18 14.82
N LEU A 83 2.07 -1.96 15.44
CA LEU A 83 1.78 -1.88 16.88
C LEU A 83 2.99 -2.29 17.74
N ILE A 84 3.69 -3.36 17.35
CA ILE A 84 4.94 -3.79 18.02
C ILE A 84 5.99 -2.69 17.92
N TYR A 85 6.15 -2.09 16.75
CA TYR A 85 7.09 -0.98 16.54
C TYR A 85 6.73 0.25 17.40
N ARG A 86 5.45 0.59 17.51
CA ARG A 86 4.96 1.64 18.43
C ARG A 86 5.27 1.33 19.89
N LYS A 87 5.08 0.08 20.33
CA LYS A 87 5.38 -0.35 21.70
C LYS A 87 6.88 -0.26 22.00
N LYS A 88 7.73 -0.69 21.06
CA LYS A 88 9.20 -0.61 21.18
C LYS A 88 9.69 0.83 21.28
N ASN A 89 9.19 1.73 20.42
CA ASN A 89 9.55 3.15 20.47
C ASN A 89 9.05 3.87 21.74
N LYS A 90 8.02 3.35 22.42
CA LYS A 90 7.57 3.88 23.72
C LYS A 90 8.42 3.41 24.91
N MET A 91 9.04 2.22 24.82
CA MET A 91 9.92 1.69 25.89
C MET A 91 11.35 2.23 25.81
N ASN A 92 11.79 2.67 24.63
CA ASN A 92 13.11 3.27 24.40
C ASN A 92 13.14 4.81 24.60
N LYS A 93 12.03 5.42 25.02
CA LYS A 93 11.91 6.85 25.33
C LYS A 93 11.68 7.02 26.82
#